data_AF-A0A0K1EIZ8-F1
#
_entry.id   AF-A0A0K1EIZ8-F1
#
_cell.length_a   1.000
_cell.length_b   1.000
_cell.length_c   1.000
_cell.angle_alpha   90.00
_cell.angle_beta   90.00
_cell.angle_gamma   90.00
#
_symmetry.space_group_name_H-M   'P 1'
#
loop_
_entity.id
_entity.type
_entity.pdbx_description
1 polymer ?
#
loop_
_entity_poly.entity_id
_entity_poly.type
_entity_poly.pdbx_seq_one_letter_code
_entity_poly.pdbx_strand_id
1 'polypeptide(L)'
;MKANFWTTAALALMASSVVGCASRTAPFNEMDEASITVLRLQGQYTPTAVTPAAPTGGLPQLIPGLTVPPELQQMGQQALQGLQQALPGLIPPGLIPGQPQGAAPTVTTPPPLFKNTFVIGSSRQLANDSVDKDLRDQILDIFGDEDSFSADRGNCFSPGLGISMQRPNNPVPVDLLISLSCNQAVGDGFRWPYPANGFTGETRQKLTTIYQQLFGPVPPDA
;
A
#
# COMPACT_ATOMS: atom_id res chain seq x y z
N MET A 1 -6.25 63.56 -43.40
CA MET A 1 -6.93 62.83 -42.32
C MET A 1 -5.95 61.81 -41.77
N LYS A 2 -5.49 61.98 -40.52
CA LYS A 2 -4.49 61.14 -39.84
C LYS A 2 -5.23 60.02 -39.09
N ALA A 3 -4.90 58.76 -39.39
CA ALA A 3 -5.43 57.62 -38.67
C ALA A 3 -4.55 57.35 -37.42
N ASN A 4 -5.19 57.37 -36.25
CA ASN A 4 -4.57 57.10 -34.95
C ASN A 4 -4.46 55.58 -34.74
N PHE A 5 -3.24 55.05 -34.82
CA PHE A 5 -2.93 53.62 -34.78
C PHE A 5 -2.46 53.13 -33.40
N TRP A 6 -2.59 53.93 -32.35
CA TRP A 6 -1.84 53.73 -31.10
C TRP A 6 -2.63 53.06 -29.95
N THR A 7 -3.93 52.81 -30.10
CA THR A 7 -4.78 52.49 -28.93
C THR A 7 -5.20 51.03 -28.77
N THR A 8 -4.77 50.10 -29.65
CA THR A 8 -5.24 48.69 -29.62
C THR A 8 -4.19 47.66 -29.24
N ALA A 9 -2.98 48.05 -28.84
CA ALA A 9 -1.90 47.11 -28.51
C ALA A 9 -1.72 46.81 -27.00
N ALA A 10 -2.50 47.44 -26.11
CA ALA A 10 -2.21 47.43 -24.67
C ALA A 10 -2.99 46.39 -23.83
N LEU A 11 -3.85 45.55 -24.44
CA LEU A 11 -4.79 44.69 -23.69
C LEU A 11 -4.62 43.18 -23.94
N ALA A 12 -3.41 42.72 -24.22
CA ALA A 12 -3.13 41.29 -24.47
C ALA A 12 -1.89 40.73 -23.74
N LEU A 13 -1.37 41.41 -22.72
CA LEU A 13 -0.14 41.01 -22.00
C LEU A 13 -0.36 40.66 -20.51
N MET A 14 -1.59 40.52 -20.05
CA MET A 14 -1.93 40.28 -18.63
C MET A 14 -2.58 38.90 -18.40
N ALA A 15 -1.98 37.80 -18.89
CA ALA A 15 -2.50 36.45 -18.63
C ALA A 15 -1.40 35.35 -18.58
N SER A 16 -0.20 35.66 -18.09
CA SER A 16 0.87 34.65 -17.97
C SER A 16 1.80 34.91 -16.79
N SER A 17 1.23 35.11 -15.60
CA SER A 17 2.01 35.37 -14.38
C SER A 17 1.55 34.51 -13.20
N VAL A 18 1.38 33.20 -13.42
CA VAL A 18 1.38 32.21 -12.34
C VAL A 18 2.01 30.89 -12.83
N VAL A 19 3.31 30.88 -13.05
CA VAL A 19 4.09 29.62 -13.02
C VAL A 19 5.42 29.93 -12.34
N GLY A 20 5.44 29.83 -11.01
CA GLY A 20 6.71 29.66 -10.30
C GLY A 20 7.20 28.25 -10.61
N CYS A 21 7.94 28.08 -11.70
CA CYS A 21 8.61 26.83 -12.03
C CYS A 21 9.70 26.55 -10.98
N ALA A 22 9.35 25.95 -9.86
CA ALA A 22 10.21 24.87 -9.37
C ALA A 22 10.15 23.81 -10.48
N SER A 23 11.16 23.71 -11.34
CA SER A 23 11.09 22.89 -12.56
C SER A 23 11.19 21.41 -12.21
N ARG A 24 10.17 20.87 -11.54
CA ARG A 24 10.03 19.44 -11.33
C ARG A 24 9.66 18.80 -12.66
N THR A 25 10.11 17.57 -12.88
CA THR A 25 9.77 16.81 -14.07
C THR A 25 8.39 16.19 -13.89
N ALA A 26 7.61 16.08 -14.98
CA ALA A 26 6.32 15.40 -14.93
C ALA A 26 6.47 13.94 -14.48
N PRO A 27 5.57 13.41 -13.63
CA PRO A 27 4.29 14.01 -13.21
C PRO A 27 4.36 14.88 -11.94
N PHE A 28 5.55 15.14 -11.39
CA PHE A 28 5.72 15.80 -10.10
C PHE A 28 5.55 17.33 -10.15
N ASN A 29 5.59 17.91 -11.34
CA ASN A 29 5.35 19.34 -11.61
C ASN A 29 3.92 19.81 -11.29
N GLU A 30 2.98 18.89 -11.12
CA GLU A 30 1.56 19.18 -10.84
C GLU A 30 1.13 18.74 -9.44
N MET A 31 2.09 18.44 -8.55
CA MET A 31 1.81 17.78 -7.27
C MET A 31 1.80 18.69 -6.05
N ASP A 32 2.02 20.01 -6.22
CA ASP A 32 1.99 20.97 -5.12
C ASP A 32 0.65 20.93 -4.36
N GLU A 33 -0.46 20.77 -5.09
CA GLU A 33 -1.82 20.68 -4.53
C GLU A 33 -2.29 19.23 -4.29
N ALA A 34 -1.45 18.22 -4.54
CA ALA A 34 -1.86 16.82 -4.40
C ALA A 34 -2.06 16.43 -2.92
N SER A 35 -2.98 15.53 -2.63
CA SER A 35 -2.99 14.85 -1.34
C SER A 35 -1.87 13.81 -1.33
N ILE A 36 -0.90 13.92 -0.42
CA ILE A 36 0.22 12.98 -0.31
C ILE A 36 0.04 12.10 0.93
N THR A 37 -0.10 10.80 0.70
CA THR A 37 -0.08 9.78 1.75
C THR A 37 1.23 9.02 1.71
N VAL A 38 1.94 8.94 2.84
CA VAL A 38 3.15 8.13 2.97
C VAL A 38 2.82 6.86 3.76
N LEU A 39 3.29 5.72 3.28
CA LEU A 39 2.98 4.39 3.81
C LEU A 39 4.25 3.67 4.21
N ARG A 40 4.27 3.12 5.42
CA ARG A 40 5.26 2.11 5.81
C ARG A 40 4.77 0.75 5.33
N LEU A 41 5.58 0.09 4.51
CA LEU A 41 5.28 -1.22 3.95
C LEU A 41 6.01 -2.32 4.77
N GLN A 42 5.40 -3.50 4.88
CA GLN A 42 5.91 -4.65 5.66
C GLN A 42 6.22 -5.86 4.77
N GLY A 43 6.48 -5.62 3.48
CA GLY A 43 6.71 -6.67 2.49
C GLY A 43 5.43 -7.15 1.80
N GLN A 44 5.57 -8.18 0.97
CA GLN A 44 4.51 -8.70 0.12
C GLN A 44 3.54 -9.59 0.90
N TYR A 45 2.25 -9.42 0.60
CA TYR A 45 1.21 -10.30 1.13
C TYR A 45 1.30 -11.66 0.45
N THR A 46 1.51 -12.71 1.26
CA THR A 46 1.34 -14.10 0.85
C THR A 46 0.08 -14.64 1.52
N PRO A 47 -0.97 -14.99 0.76
CA PRO A 47 -2.15 -15.60 1.34
C PRO A 47 -1.74 -16.93 1.97
N THR A 48 -1.76 -17.03 3.30
CA THR A 48 -1.61 -18.31 3.98
C THR A 48 -2.85 -19.12 3.68
N ALA A 49 -2.69 -20.26 3.01
CA ALA A 49 -3.77 -21.20 2.81
C ALA A 49 -4.31 -21.62 4.19
N VAL A 50 -5.62 -21.54 4.37
CA VAL A 50 -6.30 -22.09 5.54
C VAL A 50 -6.11 -23.60 5.51
N THR A 51 -5.11 -24.11 6.23
CA THR A 51 -5.08 -25.54 6.56
C THR A 51 -6.32 -25.79 7.42
N PRO A 52 -7.28 -26.62 6.98
CA PRO A 52 -8.34 -27.07 7.88
C PRO A 52 -7.64 -27.64 9.10
N ALA A 53 -7.98 -27.15 10.29
CA ALA A 53 -7.52 -27.78 11.51
C ALA A 53 -7.90 -29.26 11.40
N ALA A 54 -6.90 -30.15 11.37
CA ALA A 54 -7.16 -31.57 11.55
C ALA A 54 -7.96 -31.69 12.85
N PRO A 55 -9.09 -32.41 12.88
CA PRO A 55 -9.86 -32.56 14.10
C PRO A 55 -8.96 -33.22 15.13
N THR A 56 -8.41 -32.42 16.03
CA THR A 56 -7.89 -32.90 17.30
C THR A 56 -9.11 -33.46 18.01
N GLY A 57 -9.26 -34.79 17.90
CA GLY A 57 -10.25 -35.57 18.62
C GLY A 57 -10.05 -35.41 20.12
N GLY A 58 -10.48 -34.28 20.65
CA GLY A 58 -10.71 -34.05 22.07
C GLY A 58 -12.04 -34.67 22.43
N LEU A 59 -12.07 -36.00 22.53
CA LEU A 59 -12.96 -36.60 23.50
C LEU A 59 -12.51 -36.08 24.87
N PRO A 60 -13.43 -35.63 25.74
CA PRO A 60 -13.09 -35.31 27.11
C PRO A 60 -12.39 -36.52 27.72
N GLN A 61 -11.27 -36.29 28.38
CA GLN A 61 -10.62 -37.23 29.29
C GLN A 61 -11.61 -37.64 30.38
N LEU A 62 -12.50 -38.57 30.08
CA LEU A 62 -13.32 -39.26 31.05
C LEU A 62 -13.38 -40.73 30.61
N ILE A 63 -12.61 -41.53 31.35
CA ILE A 63 -12.60 -42.99 31.44
C ILE A 63 -11.64 -43.69 30.45
N PRO A 64 -10.50 -44.23 30.95
CA PRO A 64 -9.67 -45.16 30.20
C PRO A 64 -10.47 -46.43 29.83
N GLY A 65 -10.62 -46.74 28.52
CA GLY A 65 -10.94 -48.10 28.08
C GLY A 65 -12.05 -48.35 27.05
N LEU A 66 -12.72 -47.35 26.47
CA LEU A 66 -13.79 -47.59 25.49
C LEU A 66 -13.45 -47.12 24.07
N THR A 67 -13.30 -48.09 23.16
CA THR A 67 -13.17 -47.89 21.71
C THR A 67 -14.56 -47.70 21.08
N VAL A 68 -14.72 -46.62 20.31
CA VAL A 68 -15.97 -46.35 19.55
C VAL A 68 -15.99 -47.25 18.30
N PRO A 69 -17.09 -47.96 18.01
CA PRO A 69 -17.18 -48.87 16.87
C PRO A 69 -17.24 -48.14 15.50
N PRO A 70 -16.70 -48.74 14.43
CA PRO A 70 -16.45 -48.09 13.13
C PRO A 70 -17.71 -47.68 12.34
N GLU A 71 -18.88 -48.24 12.64
CA GLU A 71 -20.14 -47.87 11.93
C GLU A 71 -20.53 -46.40 12.16
N LEU A 72 -20.22 -45.81 13.31
CA LEU A 72 -20.52 -44.39 13.59
C LEU A 72 -19.61 -43.43 12.81
N GLN A 73 -18.44 -43.89 12.34
CA GLN A 73 -17.58 -43.08 11.47
C GLN A 73 -18.12 -43.00 10.04
N GLN A 74 -18.79 -44.04 9.55
CA GLN A 74 -19.36 -44.02 8.20
C GLN A 74 -20.63 -43.17 8.09
N MET A 75 -21.53 -43.25 9.08
CA MET A 75 -22.76 -42.45 9.07
C MET A 75 -22.47 -40.94 9.08
N GLY A 76 -21.41 -40.51 9.78
CA GLY A 76 -20.98 -39.11 9.84
C GLY A 76 -20.48 -38.54 8.50
N GLN A 77 -19.86 -39.35 7.65
CA GLN A 77 -19.37 -38.90 6.34
C GLN A 77 -20.51 -38.69 5.34
N GLN A 78 -21.55 -39.52 5.40
CA GLN A 78 -22.69 -39.43 4.49
C GLN A 78 -23.62 -38.25 4.82
N ALA A 79 -23.76 -37.93 6.11
CA ALA A 79 -24.53 -36.76 6.54
C ALA A 79 -23.88 -35.42 6.12
N LEU A 80 -22.55 -35.35 6.06
CA LEU A 80 -21.82 -34.12 5.74
C LEU A 80 -21.90 -33.75 4.25
N GLN A 81 -21.97 -34.75 3.36
CA GLN A 81 -22.10 -34.50 1.92
C GLN A 81 -23.50 -33.99 1.53
N GLY A 82 -24.57 -34.43 2.22
CA GLY A 82 -25.92 -33.92 1.99
C GLY A 82 -26.10 -32.47 2.42
N LEU A 83 -25.37 -32.02 3.46
CA LEU A 83 -25.47 -30.65 3.97
C LEU A 83 -24.70 -29.63 3.12
N GLN A 84 -23.60 -30.04 2.46
CA GLN A 84 -22.79 -29.17 1.59
C GLN A 84 -23.49 -28.73 0.30
N GLN A 85 -24.56 -29.42 -0.12
CA GLN A 85 -25.34 -29.00 -1.29
C GLN A 85 -26.56 -28.15 -0.95
N ALA A 86 -27.02 -28.16 0.31
CA ALA A 86 -28.32 -27.59 0.65
C ALA A 86 -28.27 -26.13 1.14
N LEU A 87 -27.20 -25.65 1.78
CA LEU A 87 -27.24 -24.36 2.47
C LEU A 87 -25.90 -23.58 2.48
N PRO A 88 -25.70 -22.63 1.54
CA PRO A 88 -24.76 -21.54 1.74
C PRO A 88 -25.43 -20.50 2.68
N GLY A 89 -25.02 -20.48 3.96
CA GLY A 89 -25.15 -19.29 4.80
C GLY A 89 -26.08 -19.28 6.02
N LEU A 90 -26.60 -20.40 6.56
CA LEU A 90 -27.60 -20.35 7.66
C LEU A 90 -27.46 -21.37 8.80
N ILE A 91 -26.24 -21.69 9.26
CA ILE A 91 -26.09 -22.43 10.52
C ILE A 91 -25.32 -21.58 11.55
N PRO A 92 -26.01 -20.84 12.43
CA PRO A 92 -25.38 -20.08 13.51
C PRO A 92 -24.75 -21.05 14.54
N PRO A 93 -23.54 -20.73 15.07
CA PRO A 93 -22.90 -21.58 16.07
C PRO A 93 -23.63 -21.47 17.41
N GLY A 94 -24.13 -22.60 17.94
CA GLY A 94 -24.62 -22.71 19.32
C GLY A 94 -25.99 -23.38 19.55
N LEU A 95 -26.70 -23.83 18.51
CA LEU A 95 -28.06 -24.37 18.68
C LEU A 95 -28.17 -25.89 18.90
N ILE A 96 -27.07 -26.63 19.05
CA ILE A 96 -27.09 -28.09 19.29
C ILE A 96 -26.33 -28.41 20.59
N PRO A 97 -27.05 -28.58 21.73
CA PRO A 97 -26.44 -28.97 22.99
C PRO A 97 -25.77 -30.35 22.85
N GLY A 98 -24.45 -30.41 23.01
CA GLY A 98 -23.67 -31.65 23.00
C GLY A 98 -22.90 -31.97 21.72
N GLN A 99 -22.92 -31.09 20.70
CA GLN A 99 -22.09 -31.28 19.51
C GLN A 99 -20.66 -30.77 19.80
N PRO A 100 -19.59 -31.55 19.52
CA PRO A 100 -18.23 -31.03 19.62
C PRO A 100 -18.14 -29.81 18.72
N GLN A 101 -17.77 -28.68 19.34
CA GLN A 101 -17.64 -27.39 18.72
C GLN A 101 -16.50 -27.46 17.70
N GLY A 102 -16.82 -27.93 16.49
CA GLY A 102 -15.95 -27.82 15.34
C GLY A 102 -15.63 -26.35 15.18
N ALA A 103 -14.36 -25.99 15.39
CA ALA A 103 -13.88 -24.64 15.24
C ALA A 103 -14.38 -24.12 13.89
N ALA A 104 -15.22 -23.08 13.92
CA ALA A 104 -15.64 -22.40 12.71
C ALA A 104 -14.37 -21.99 11.95
N PRO A 105 -14.31 -22.17 10.62
CA PRO A 105 -13.20 -21.63 9.85
C PRO A 105 -13.14 -20.13 10.11
N THR A 106 -12.10 -19.68 10.80
CA THR A 106 -11.81 -18.26 10.95
C THR A 106 -11.49 -17.75 9.56
N VAL A 107 -12.43 -17.01 8.97
CA VAL A 107 -12.18 -16.21 7.78
C VAL A 107 -11.18 -15.12 8.20
N THR A 108 -9.90 -15.31 7.88
CA THR A 108 -8.88 -14.26 8.05
C THR A 108 -9.12 -13.20 6.98
N THR A 109 -9.69 -12.05 7.37
CA THR A 109 -9.73 -10.88 6.49
C THR A 109 -8.30 -10.48 6.13
N PRO A 110 -7.96 -10.32 4.83
CA PRO A 110 -6.62 -9.90 4.44
C PRO A 110 -6.28 -8.52 5.05
N PRO A 111 -5.01 -8.28 5.42
CA PRO A 111 -4.58 -6.99 5.95
C PRO A 111 -4.76 -5.87 4.91
N PRO A 112 -4.71 -4.59 5.30
CA PRO A 112 -4.71 -3.50 4.34
C PRO A 112 -3.49 -3.60 3.41
N LEU A 113 -3.74 -3.49 2.10
CA LEU A 113 -2.72 -3.65 1.06
C LEU A 113 -2.54 -2.36 0.26
N PHE A 114 -1.30 -2.02 -0.02
CA PHE A 114 -0.93 -1.05 -1.03
C PHE A 114 -0.74 -1.76 -2.37
N LYS A 115 -1.41 -1.25 -3.41
CA LYS A 115 -1.41 -1.85 -4.78
C LYS A 115 -1.79 -3.34 -4.79
N ASN A 116 -2.67 -3.76 -3.88
CA ASN A 116 -3.09 -5.15 -3.68
C ASN A 116 -1.94 -6.15 -3.46
N THR A 117 -0.74 -5.69 -3.11
CA THR A 117 0.48 -6.51 -3.10
C THR A 117 1.26 -6.36 -1.80
N PHE A 118 1.44 -5.14 -1.30
CA PHE A 118 2.30 -4.88 -0.13
C PHE A 118 1.47 -4.59 1.11
N VAL A 119 1.80 -5.22 2.23
CA VAL A 119 1.11 -5.01 3.51
C VAL A 119 1.42 -3.61 4.03
N ILE A 120 0.37 -2.84 4.34
CA ILE A 120 0.51 -1.51 4.97
C ILE A 120 0.64 -1.71 6.47
N GLY A 121 1.83 -1.41 7.01
CA GLY A 121 2.05 -1.42 8.46
C GLY A 121 1.52 -0.16 9.15
N SER A 122 1.73 0.99 8.51
CA SER A 122 1.20 2.28 8.97
C SER A 122 1.12 3.26 7.81
N SER A 123 0.23 4.25 7.90
CA SER A 123 0.10 5.32 6.91
C SER A 123 0.01 6.69 7.60
N ARG A 124 0.63 7.71 7.02
CA ARG A 124 0.52 9.10 7.45
C ARG A 124 0.15 9.96 6.25
N GLN A 125 -1.01 10.61 6.35
CA GLN A 125 -1.40 11.66 5.41
C GLN A 125 -0.64 12.93 5.78
N LEU A 126 0.02 13.56 4.82
CA LEU A 126 0.64 14.87 5.04
C LEU A 126 -0.45 15.95 5.07
N ALA A 127 -0.50 16.69 6.17
CA ALA A 127 -1.41 17.81 6.36
C ALA A 127 -0.84 19.12 5.77
N ASN A 128 -1.55 20.22 5.97
CA ASN A 128 -1.16 21.55 5.50
C ASN A 128 -0.52 22.41 6.60
N ASP A 129 -0.04 21.79 7.69
CA ASP A 129 0.79 22.49 8.66
C ASP A 129 2.22 22.68 8.13
N SER A 130 3.01 23.55 8.76
CA SER A 130 4.34 23.92 8.27
C SER A 130 5.30 22.73 8.16
N VAL A 131 5.25 21.78 9.10
CA VAL A 131 6.17 20.63 9.11
C VAL A 131 5.84 19.68 7.97
N ASP A 132 4.55 19.40 7.77
CA ASP A 132 4.10 18.51 6.69
C ASP A 132 4.22 19.16 5.31
N LYS A 133 4.13 20.48 5.22
CA LYS A 133 4.45 21.22 4.00
C LYS A 133 5.93 21.08 3.62
N ASP A 134 6.84 21.22 4.59
CA ASP A 134 8.28 21.04 4.32
C ASP A 134 8.60 19.60 3.90
N LEU A 135 7.94 18.60 4.50
CA LEU A 135 8.07 17.19 4.09
C LEU A 135 7.56 16.95 2.67
N ARG A 136 6.39 17.52 2.34
CA ARG A 136 5.83 17.50 0.99
C ARG A 136 6.81 18.10 -0.01
N ASP A 137 7.30 19.31 0.25
CA ASP A 137 8.19 20.02 -0.66
C ASP A 137 9.48 19.20 -0.87
N GLN A 138 10.06 18.62 0.19
CA GLN A 138 11.21 17.71 0.10
C GLN A 138 10.93 16.45 -0.73
N ILE A 139 9.78 15.80 -0.55
CA ILE A 139 9.39 14.64 -1.36
C ILE A 139 9.29 15.04 -2.84
N LEU A 140 8.61 16.15 -3.12
CA LEU A 140 8.44 16.63 -4.48
C LEU A 140 9.76 17.06 -5.14
N ASP A 141 10.69 17.62 -4.37
CA ASP A 141 12.01 17.98 -4.88
C ASP A 141 12.87 16.75 -5.17
N ILE A 142 12.86 15.75 -4.29
CA ILE A 142 13.56 14.48 -4.51
C ILE A 142 13.04 13.80 -5.78
N PHE A 143 11.73 13.64 -5.91
CA PHE A 143 11.16 12.91 -7.03
C PHE A 143 10.98 13.75 -8.28
N GLY A 144 11.03 15.08 -8.17
CA GLY A 144 10.90 16.02 -9.27
C GLY A 144 12.22 16.36 -9.96
N ASP A 145 13.36 16.05 -9.35
CA ASP A 145 14.70 16.36 -9.87
C ASP A 145 15.45 15.09 -10.33
N GLU A 146 16.00 15.13 -11.55
CA GLU A 146 16.82 14.04 -12.10
C GLU A 146 18.10 13.82 -11.30
N ASP A 147 18.68 14.89 -10.75
CA ASP A 147 19.95 14.85 -9.99
C ASP A 147 19.81 14.06 -8.67
N SER A 148 18.57 13.78 -8.25
CA SER A 148 18.29 12.89 -7.13
C SER A 148 18.59 11.42 -7.45
N PHE A 149 18.76 11.08 -8.73
CA PHE A 149 18.86 9.71 -9.21
C PHE A 149 20.21 9.40 -9.87
N SER A 150 20.63 8.15 -9.73
CA SER A 150 21.84 7.62 -10.34
C SER A 150 21.63 6.17 -10.77
N ALA A 151 22.60 5.63 -11.51
CA ALA A 151 22.61 4.22 -11.89
C ALA A 151 22.98 3.28 -10.71
N ASP A 152 23.39 3.82 -9.56
CA ASP A 152 23.76 3.04 -8.38
C ASP A 152 22.53 2.49 -7.67
N ARG A 153 22.27 1.19 -7.87
CA ARG A 153 21.17 0.44 -7.25
C ARG A 153 21.54 -1.02 -7.07
N GLY A 154 20.93 -1.66 -6.08
CA GLY A 154 21.07 -3.09 -5.86
C GLY A 154 20.28 -3.94 -6.85
N ASN A 155 20.66 -5.21 -7.01
CA ASN A 155 19.93 -6.21 -7.80
C ASN A 155 18.72 -6.82 -7.05
N CYS A 156 18.11 -6.06 -6.16
CA CYS A 156 17.00 -6.48 -5.32
C CYS A 156 15.87 -5.44 -5.35
N PHE A 157 14.66 -5.79 -4.94
CA PHE A 157 13.61 -4.81 -4.72
C PHE A 157 12.67 -5.25 -3.60
N SER A 158 12.84 -4.66 -2.41
CA SER A 158 12.00 -4.89 -1.23
C SER A 158 11.52 -3.53 -0.73
N PRO A 159 10.34 -3.05 -1.18
CA PRO A 159 9.90 -1.71 -0.82
C PRO A 159 9.42 -1.67 0.63
N GLY A 160 10.08 -0.87 1.47
CA GLY A 160 9.64 -0.55 2.83
C GLY A 160 8.85 0.75 2.94
N LEU A 161 8.83 1.57 1.88
CA LEU A 161 8.15 2.86 1.84
C LEU A 161 7.30 2.98 0.58
N GLY A 162 6.04 3.36 0.76
CA GLY A 162 5.12 3.72 -0.32
C GLY A 162 4.75 5.19 -0.23
N ILE A 163 4.58 5.86 -1.37
CA ILE A 163 4.04 7.23 -1.41
C ILE A 163 2.93 7.26 -2.45
N SER A 164 1.74 7.74 -2.08
CA SER A 164 0.59 7.91 -2.97
C SER A 164 0.29 9.40 -3.08
N MET A 165 0.36 9.95 -4.30
CA MET A 165 0.05 11.35 -4.57
C MET A 165 -1.23 11.45 -5.40
N GLN A 166 -2.29 11.98 -4.80
CA GLN A 166 -3.60 12.09 -5.39
C GLN A 166 -3.89 13.55 -5.78
N ARG A 167 -3.92 13.84 -7.08
CA ARG A 167 -4.30 15.17 -7.58
C ARG A 167 -5.81 15.42 -7.39
N PRO A 168 -6.24 16.66 -7.14
CA PRO A 168 -7.66 16.98 -6.95
C PRO A 168 -8.56 16.60 -8.14
N ASN A 169 -8.05 16.75 -9.36
CA ASN A 169 -8.83 16.60 -10.59
C ASN A 169 -8.48 15.36 -11.43
N ASN A 170 -7.67 14.44 -10.89
CA ASN A 170 -7.25 13.24 -11.63
C ASN A 170 -7.41 12.00 -10.73
N PRO A 171 -8.30 11.04 -11.06
CA PRO A 171 -8.57 9.88 -10.22
C PRO A 171 -7.42 8.87 -10.15
N VAL A 172 -6.40 9.01 -10.99
CA VAL A 172 -5.23 8.13 -11.01
C VAL A 172 -4.13 8.74 -10.13
N PRO A 173 -3.81 8.13 -8.97
CA PRO A 173 -2.71 8.57 -8.14
C PRO A 173 -1.36 8.30 -8.84
N VAL A 174 -0.37 9.11 -8.48
CA VAL A 174 1.04 8.83 -8.76
C VAL A 174 1.61 8.11 -7.56
N ASP A 175 1.85 6.82 -7.73
CA ASP A 175 2.32 5.95 -6.67
C ASP A 175 3.79 5.61 -6.81
N LEU A 176 4.52 5.67 -5.71
CA LEU A 176 5.92 5.32 -5.62
C LEU A 176 6.10 4.16 -4.66
N LEU A 177 6.92 3.20 -5.05
CA LEU A 177 7.44 2.15 -4.20
C LEU A 177 8.94 2.37 -4.04
N ILE A 178 9.39 2.55 -2.81
CA ILE A 178 10.77 2.89 -2.45
C ILE A 178 11.37 1.77 -1.62
N SER A 179 12.53 1.29 -2.08
CA SER A 179 13.35 0.32 -1.36
C SER A 179 14.66 1.00 -0.96
N LEU A 180 14.81 1.30 0.33
CA LEU A 180 15.99 1.97 0.88
C LEU A 180 17.21 1.03 0.90
N SER A 181 16.97 -0.25 1.17
CA SER A 181 17.93 -1.36 1.17
C SER A 181 18.48 -1.65 -0.21
N CYS A 182 17.65 -1.55 -1.25
CA CYS A 182 18.07 -1.74 -2.64
C CYS A 182 18.46 -0.44 -3.35
N ASN A 183 18.41 0.69 -2.64
CA ASN A 183 18.74 2.02 -3.13
C ASN A 183 18.01 2.42 -4.42
N GLN A 184 16.70 2.13 -4.52
CA GLN A 184 15.92 2.51 -5.72
C GLN A 184 14.44 2.76 -5.44
N ALA A 185 13.82 3.55 -6.33
CA ALA A 185 12.38 3.75 -6.40
C ALA A 185 11.81 3.22 -7.71
N VAL A 186 10.53 2.84 -7.71
CA VAL A 186 9.78 2.60 -8.95
C VAL A 186 8.44 3.33 -8.86
N GLY A 187 8.00 3.85 -10.00
CA GLY A 187 6.66 4.39 -10.16
C GLY A 187 5.65 3.31 -10.52
N ASP A 188 4.43 3.44 -10.03
CA ASP A 188 3.25 2.68 -10.46
C ASP A 188 2.19 3.64 -11.01
N GLY A 189 1.55 3.26 -12.12
CA GLY A 189 0.55 4.10 -12.78
C GLY A 189 1.09 5.26 -13.63
N PHE A 190 2.41 5.41 -13.77
CA PHE A 190 3.04 6.39 -14.66
C PHE A 190 4.38 5.93 -15.23
N ARG A 191 4.83 6.58 -16.30
CA ARG A 191 6.16 6.34 -16.86
C ARG A 191 7.21 7.10 -16.05
N TRP A 192 8.18 6.36 -15.50
CA TRP A 192 9.33 6.97 -14.83
C TRP A 192 10.04 7.96 -15.77
N PRO A 193 10.22 9.23 -15.36
CA PRO A 193 10.69 10.27 -16.27
C PRO A 193 12.21 10.31 -16.44
N TYR A 194 12.96 9.64 -15.57
CA TYR A 194 14.43 9.70 -15.53
C TYR A 194 15.09 8.49 -16.21
N PRO A 195 16.35 8.60 -16.68
CA PRO A 195 17.08 7.46 -17.24
C PRO A 195 17.46 6.41 -16.20
N ALA A 196 17.53 6.79 -14.92
CA ALA A 196 17.84 5.91 -13.81
C ALA A 196 16.86 6.12 -12.66
N ASN A 197 16.79 5.14 -11.75
CA ASN A 197 15.88 5.13 -10.61
C ASN A 197 16.56 4.72 -9.30
N GLY A 198 17.89 4.56 -9.31
CA GLY A 198 18.69 4.41 -8.10
C GLY A 198 18.89 5.77 -7.44
N PHE A 199 19.12 5.83 -6.13
CA PHE A 199 19.28 7.11 -5.43
C PHE A 199 20.75 7.55 -5.41
N THR A 200 21.01 8.85 -5.43
CA THR A 200 22.31 9.37 -4.97
C THR A 200 22.45 9.20 -3.45
N GLY A 201 23.68 9.34 -2.93
CA GLY A 201 23.93 9.26 -1.49
C GLY A 201 23.14 10.31 -0.68
N GLU A 202 23.00 11.52 -1.22
CA GLU A 202 22.21 12.59 -0.61
C GLU A 202 20.72 12.25 -0.60
N THR A 203 20.17 11.80 -1.73
CA THR A 203 18.76 11.39 -1.82
C THR A 203 18.44 10.26 -0.86
N ARG A 204 19.31 9.25 -0.76
CA ARG A 204 19.14 8.16 0.19
C ARG A 204 19.09 8.66 1.64
N GLN A 205 19.96 9.62 1.99
CA GLN A 205 19.97 10.21 3.33
C GLN A 205 18.68 11.00 3.60
N LYS A 206 18.24 11.83 2.65
CA LYS A 206 16.98 12.58 2.77
C LYS A 206 15.78 11.65 2.96
N LEU A 207 15.66 10.60 2.15
CA LEU A 207 14.58 9.61 2.28
C LEU A 207 14.64 8.85 3.62
N THR A 208 15.84 8.54 4.11
CA THR A 208 16.04 7.94 5.45
C THR A 208 15.53 8.89 6.54
N THR A 209 15.85 10.18 6.46
CA THR A 209 15.37 11.19 7.41
C THR A 209 13.85 11.37 7.35
N ILE A 210 13.26 11.43 6.14
CA ILE A 210 11.81 11.48 5.96
C ILE A 210 11.16 10.26 6.61
N TYR A 211 11.67 9.05 6.36
CA TYR A 211 11.16 7.84 6.99
C TYR A 211 11.21 7.95 8.52
N GLN A 212 12.35 8.37 9.07
CA GLN A 212 12.55 8.50 10.51
C GLN A 212 11.60 9.50 11.16
N GLN A 213 11.38 10.63 10.52
CA GLN A 213 10.45 11.65 10.98
C GLN A 213 9.00 11.15 10.99
N LEU A 214 8.63 10.29 10.04
CA LEU A 214 7.27 9.77 9.90
C LEU A 214 6.98 8.56 10.79
N PHE A 215 7.94 7.64 10.91
CA PHE A 215 7.70 6.29 11.45
C PHE A 215 8.72 5.83 12.49
N GLY A 216 9.73 6.63 12.79
CA GLY A 216 10.85 6.24 13.64
C GLY A 216 11.92 5.41 12.89
N PRO A 217 12.77 4.64 13.59
CA PRO A 217 13.94 4.00 12.99
C PRO A 217 13.64 3.19 11.72
N VAL A 218 14.52 3.30 10.71
CA VAL A 218 14.39 2.55 9.45
C VAL A 218 14.65 1.06 9.71
N PRO A 219 13.73 0.16 9.31
CA PRO A 219 13.95 -1.28 9.37
C PRO A 219 15.15 -1.70 8.51
N PRO A 220 15.90 -2.76 8.86
CA PRO A 220 17.02 -3.23 8.06
C PRO A 220 16.65 -3.68 6.64
N ASP A 221 15.38 -4.05 6.43
CA ASP A 221 14.81 -4.64 5.22
C ASP A 221 13.95 -3.66 4.39
N ALA A 222 13.83 -2.41 4.84
CA ALA A 222 13.03 -1.35 4.18
C ALA A 222 13.68 -0.76 2.94
#